data_AF-A0A2V8AHG3-F1
#
_entry.id   AF-A0A2V8AHG3-F1
#
_cell.length_a   1.000
_cell.length_b   1.000
_cell.length_c   1.000
_cell.angle_alpha   90.00
_cell.angle_beta   90.00
_cell.angle_gamma   90.00
#
_symmetry.space_group_name_H-M   'P 1'
#
loop_
_entity.id
_entity.type
_entity.pdbx_description
1 polymer ?
#
loop_
_entity_poly.entity_id
_entity_poly.type
_entity_poly.pdbx_seq_one_letter_code
_entity_poly.pdbx_strand_id
1 'polypeptide(L)'
;KFGMFFLADFLETILVACLATTLFFGGWQVPYLTSSGFQFPWGATLPLSQPVYVVLGIASFSIKVVIFCVLFMQLRWTLPRFRYDQLMRLGWLGLFPIAVVNVLVTASVLALLKVREVGWVAWIG
;
A
#
# COMPACT_ATOMS: atom_id res chain seq x y z
N LYS A 1 27.81 11.47 -16.98
CA LYS A 1 27.89 11.34 -15.50
C LYS A 1 26.74 12.07 -14.83
N PHE A 2 26.61 13.40 -15.00
CA PHE A 2 25.46 14.18 -14.50
C PHE A 2 24.09 13.60 -14.92
N GLY A 3 23.88 13.32 -16.21
CA GLY A 3 22.60 12.75 -16.69
C GLY A 3 22.20 11.42 -16.05
N MET A 4 23.16 10.57 -15.67
CA MET A 4 22.86 9.31 -14.99
C MET A 4 22.42 9.53 -13.53
N PHE A 5 22.96 10.56 -12.87
CA PHE A 5 22.57 10.93 -11.51
C PHE A 5 21.11 11.42 -11.47
N PHE A 6 20.71 12.33 -12.37
CA PHE A 6 19.31 12.76 -12.45
C PHE A 6 18.37 11.61 -12.77
N LEU A 7 18.74 10.76 -13.73
CA LEU A 7 17.92 9.62 -14.09
C LEU A 7 17.74 8.66 -12.90
N ALA A 8 18.80 8.42 -12.11
CA ALA A 8 18.72 7.60 -10.90
C ALA A 8 17.76 8.19 -9.85
N ASP A 9 17.83 9.49 -9.56
CA ASP A 9 16.94 10.15 -8.58
C ASP A 9 15.45 10.07 -9.00
N PHE A 10 15.16 10.18 -10.30
CA PHE A 10 13.81 9.99 -10.82
C PHE A 10 13.36 8.54 -10.72
N LEU A 11 14.24 7.60 -11.03
CA LEU A 11 13.95 6.17 -11.00
C LEU A 11 13.70 5.70 -9.56
N GLU A 12 14.49 6.18 -8.59
CA GLU A 12 14.26 5.93 -7.16
C GLU A 12 12.86 6.40 -6.72
N THR A 13 12.47 7.62 -7.12
CA THR A 13 11.16 8.17 -6.78
C THR A 13 10.01 7.31 -7.32
N ILE A 14 10.15 6.82 -8.56
CA ILE A 14 9.18 5.93 -9.19
C ILE A 14 9.14 4.57 -8.46
N LEU A 15 10.31 4.01 -8.08
CA LEU A 15 10.37 2.75 -7.36
C LEU A 15 9.71 2.84 -5.98
N VAL A 16 9.91 3.93 -5.24
CA VAL A 16 9.25 4.14 -3.95
C VAL A 16 7.72 4.26 -4.13
N ALA A 17 7.24 4.92 -5.18
CA ALA A 17 5.81 4.97 -5.53
C ALA A 17 5.24 3.58 -5.87
N CYS A 18 5.99 2.77 -6.61
CA CYS A 18 5.62 1.38 -6.90
C CYS A 18 5.52 0.55 -5.61
N LEU A 19 6.52 0.62 -4.72
CA LEU A 19 6.52 -0.09 -3.44
C LEU A 19 5.38 0.35 -2.52
N ALA A 20 5.11 1.65 -2.43
CA ALA A 20 4.00 2.17 -1.65
C ALA A 20 2.64 1.64 -2.17
N THR A 21 2.47 1.61 -3.50
CA THR A 21 1.25 1.13 -4.14
C THR A 21 1.03 -0.37 -3.92
N THR A 22 2.08 -1.18 -3.97
CA THR A 22 1.97 -2.64 -3.77
C THR A 22 1.75 -3.01 -2.31
N LEU A 23 2.48 -2.40 -1.38
CA LEU A 23 2.43 -2.75 0.03
C LEU A 23 1.15 -2.28 0.73
N PHE A 24 0.66 -1.08 0.40
CA PHE A 24 -0.47 -0.47 1.12
C PHE A 24 -1.78 -0.46 0.33
N PHE A 25 -1.74 -0.35 -1.01
CA PHE A 25 -2.94 -0.16 -1.84
C PHE A 25 -3.35 -1.40 -2.65
N GLY A 26 -2.86 -2.58 -2.25
CA GLY A 26 -3.24 -3.86 -2.86
C GLY A 26 -2.85 -4.01 -4.34
N GLY A 27 -1.91 -3.18 -4.82
CA GLY A 27 -1.42 -3.20 -6.20
C GLY A 27 -2.54 -3.13 -7.24
N TRP A 28 -2.80 -4.29 -7.86
CA TRP A 28 -3.68 -4.48 -9.02
C TRP A 28 -5.14 -4.73 -8.63
N GLN A 29 -5.44 -4.79 -7.33
CA GLN A 29 -6.78 -5.03 -6.84
C GLN A 29 -7.64 -3.76 -7.01
N VAL A 30 -8.72 -3.91 -7.77
CA VAL A 30 -9.80 -2.93 -7.89
C VAL A 30 -10.93 -3.39 -6.96
N PRO A 31 -11.44 -2.54 -6.05
CA PRO A 31 -12.59 -2.88 -5.22
C PRO A 31 -13.77 -3.33 -6.09
N TYR A 32 -14.44 -4.41 -5.70
CA TYR A 32 -15.59 -5.01 -6.39
C TYR A 32 -15.30 -5.75 -7.70
N LEU A 33 -14.04 -5.87 -8.13
CA LEU A 33 -13.66 -6.67 -9.30
C LEU A 33 -13.34 -8.11 -8.89
N THR A 34 -14.21 -9.05 -9.23
CA THR A 34 -13.98 -10.50 -9.06
C THR A 34 -13.72 -11.13 -10.42
N SER A 35 -13.12 -12.32 -10.46
CA SER A 35 -12.82 -13.05 -11.72
C SER A 35 -14.04 -13.26 -12.63
N SER A 36 -15.26 -13.14 -12.12
CA SER A 36 -16.52 -13.26 -12.87
C SER A 36 -17.17 -11.91 -13.26
N GLY A 37 -16.57 -10.76 -12.92
CA GLY A 37 -17.14 -9.43 -13.20
C GLY A 37 -17.15 -8.47 -11.99
N PHE A 38 -17.80 -7.32 -12.13
CA PHE A 38 -18.05 -6.44 -10.99
C PHE A 38 -19.18 -7.01 -10.14
N GLN A 39 -18.87 -7.38 -8.90
CA GLN A 39 -19.87 -7.77 -7.90
C GLN A 39 -20.09 -6.62 -6.94
N PHE A 40 -21.15 -5.85 -7.17
CA PHE A 40 -21.52 -4.77 -6.26
C PHE A 40 -22.27 -5.36 -5.05
N PRO A 41 -22.10 -4.82 -3.82
CA PRO A 41 -22.80 -5.27 -2.59
C PRO A 41 -24.34 -5.24 -2.62
N TRP A 42 -24.92 -4.76 -3.71
CA TRP A 42 -26.33 -4.46 -3.95
C TRP A 42 -26.98 -5.50 -4.87
N GLY A 43 -26.25 -6.58 -5.21
CA GLY A 43 -26.72 -7.68 -6.06
C GLY A 43 -26.54 -7.44 -7.57
N ALA A 44 -26.08 -6.28 -8.00
CA ALA A 44 -25.75 -6.03 -9.41
C ALA A 44 -24.42 -6.72 -9.77
N THR A 45 -24.49 -7.70 -10.68
CA THR A 45 -23.31 -8.36 -11.26
C THR A 45 -23.16 -7.91 -12.70
N LEU A 46 -22.08 -7.18 -13.02
CA LEU A 46 -21.73 -6.90 -14.42
C LEU A 46 -20.68 -7.91 -14.87
N PRO A 47 -21.04 -8.91 -15.70
CA PRO A 47 -20.07 -9.86 -16.22
C PRO A 47 -19.08 -9.11 -17.12
N LEU A 48 -17.80 -9.25 -16.82
CA LEU A 48 -16.72 -8.68 -17.61
C LEU A 48 -15.99 -9.78 -18.36
N SER A 49 -15.55 -9.49 -19.58
CA SER A 49 -14.67 -10.39 -20.30
C SER A 49 -13.26 -10.39 -19.67
N GLN A 50 -12.62 -11.57 -19.66
CA GLN A 50 -11.28 -11.79 -19.10
C GLN A 50 -10.22 -10.73 -19.49
N PRO A 51 -10.11 -10.29 -20.77
CA PRO A 51 -9.11 -9.28 -21.13
C PRO A 51 -9.38 -7.91 -20.51
N VAL A 52 -10.66 -7.53 -20.34
CA VAL A 52 -11.04 -6.25 -19.75
C VAL A 52 -10.66 -6.20 -18.27
N TYR A 53 -10.80 -7.30 -17.54
CA TYR A 53 -10.32 -7.41 -16.15
C TYR A 53 -8.82 -7.11 -16.04
N VAL A 54 -8.00 -7.70 -16.91
CA VAL A 54 -6.54 -7.52 -16.89
C VAL A 54 -6.17 -6.08 -17.20
N VAL A 55 -6.80 -5.48 -18.22
CA VAL A 55 -6.56 -4.07 -18.59
C VAL A 55 -6.96 -3.13 -17.45
N LEU A 56 -8.09 -3.36 -16.79
CA LEU A 56 -8.52 -2.58 -15.62
C LEU A 56 -7.56 -2.73 -14.44
N GLY A 57 -7.04 -3.93 -14.20
CA GLY A 57 -6.03 -4.19 -13.18
C GLY A 57 -4.75 -3.39 -13.43
N ILE A 58 -4.19 -3.48 -14.64
CA ILE A 58 -2.99 -2.75 -15.05
C ILE A 58 -3.21 -1.23 -15.01
N ALA A 59 -4.36 -0.77 -15.50
CA ALA A 59 -4.72 0.65 -15.49
C ALA A 59 -4.82 1.16 -14.05
N SER A 60 -5.49 0.42 -13.16
CA SER A 60 -5.63 0.80 -11.75
C SER A 60 -4.26 0.90 -11.05
N PHE A 61 -3.36 -0.04 -11.33
CA PHE A 61 -2.01 -0.03 -10.78
C PHE A 61 -1.24 1.19 -11.29
N SER A 62 -1.21 1.41 -12.60
CA SER A 62 -0.52 2.55 -13.22
C SER A 62 -1.05 3.89 -12.72
N ILE A 63 -2.38 4.04 -12.59
CA ILE A 63 -3.02 5.26 -12.07
C ILE A 63 -2.60 5.50 -10.62
N LYS A 64 -2.65 4.49 -9.75
CA LYS A 64 -2.21 4.61 -8.36
C LYS A 64 -0.73 5.04 -8.28
N VAL A 65 0.15 4.43 -9.08
CA VAL A 65 1.58 4.81 -9.13
C VAL A 65 1.75 6.26 -9.56
N VAL A 66 1.03 6.72 -10.59
CA VAL A 66 1.08 8.12 -11.05
C VAL A 66 0.59 9.06 -9.95
N ILE A 67 -0.50 8.73 -9.24
CA ILE A 67 -0.98 9.52 -8.10
C ILE A 67 0.10 9.62 -7.01
N PHE A 68 0.78 8.52 -6.67
CA PHE A 68 1.87 8.54 -5.70
C PHE A 68 3.09 9.34 -6.17
N CYS A 69 3.46 9.24 -7.45
CA CYS A 69 4.52 10.07 -8.02
C CYS A 69 4.18 11.56 -7.92
N VAL A 70 2.94 11.95 -8.24
CA VAL A 70 2.47 13.32 -8.10
C VAL A 70 2.49 13.75 -6.62
N LEU A 71 2.03 12.90 -5.70
CA LEU A 71 2.11 13.17 -4.26
C LEU A 71 3.56 13.37 -3.78
N PHE A 72 4.51 12.53 -4.20
CA PHE A 72 5.91 12.71 -3.83
C PHE A 72 6.54 13.97 -4.44
N MET A 73 6.12 14.35 -5.65
CA MET A 73 6.55 15.60 -6.25
C MET A 73 5.99 16.81 -5.49
N GLN A 74 4.73 16.76 -5.07
CA GLN A 74 4.12 17.78 -4.21
C GLN A 74 4.81 17.85 -2.84
N LEU A 75 5.21 16.72 -2.26
CA LEU A 75 5.96 16.69 -1.00
C LEU A 75 7.32 17.40 -1.13
N ARG A 76 8.01 17.25 -2.27
CA ARG A 76 9.25 17.99 -2.55
C ARG A 76 9.04 19.51 -2.61
N TRP A 77 7.88 19.97 -3.06
CA TRP A 77 7.56 21.40 -3.14
C TRP A 77 6.95 21.97 -1.86
N THR A 78 6.33 21.15 -1.02
CA THR A 78 5.62 21.59 0.20
C THR A 78 6.45 21.49 1.47
N LEU A 79 7.42 20.57 1.54
CA LEU A 79 8.19 20.37 2.76
C LEU A 79 9.32 21.42 2.88
N PRO A 80 9.30 22.28 3.92
CA PRO A 80 10.42 23.18 4.19
C PRO A 80 11.64 22.35 4.59
N ARG A 81 12.82 22.75 4.09
CA ARG A 81 14.11 22.09 4.36
C ARG A 81 14.31 21.80 5.85
N PHE A 82 14.26 20.53 6.24
CA PHE A 82 14.58 20.09 7.60
C PHE A 82 16.09 20.00 7.81
N ARG A 83 16.54 20.28 9.04
CA ARG A 83 17.93 20.06 9.45
C ARG A 83 18.17 18.56 9.73
N TYR A 84 19.38 18.09 9.46
CA TYR A 84 19.76 16.67 9.65
C TYR A 84 19.39 16.13 11.05
N ASP A 85 19.66 16.90 12.09
CA ASP A 85 19.35 16.49 13.48
C ASP A 85 17.85 16.30 13.72
N GLN A 86 17.00 17.08 13.06
CA GLN A 86 15.55 16.97 13.17
C GLN A 86 15.05 15.71 12.48
N LEU A 87 15.65 15.36 11.33
CA LEU A 87 15.34 14.14 10.60
C LEU A 87 15.75 12.90 11.42
N MET A 88 16.94 12.93 12.02
CA MET A 88 17.43 11.85 12.86
C MET A 88 16.54 11.67 14.10
N ARG A 89 16.12 12.78 14.72
CA ARG A 89 15.17 12.75 15.84
C ARG A 89 13.82 12.19 15.42
N LEU A 90 13.29 12.57 14.26
CA LEU A 90 12.02 12.05 13.75
C LEU A 90 12.10 10.53 13.48
N GLY A 91 13.18 10.07 12.87
CA GLY A 91 13.40 8.65 12.57
C GLY A 91 13.50 7.80 13.84
N TRP A 92 14.41 8.17 14.75
CA TRP A 92 14.70 7.37 15.93
C TRP A 92 13.71 7.52 17.07
N LEU A 93 13.26 8.74 17.36
CA LEU A 93 12.33 8.98 18.48
C LEU A 93 10.86 8.97 18.06
N GLY A 94 10.56 9.16 16.78
CA GLY A 94 9.18 9.14 16.26
C GLY A 94 8.84 7.82 15.57
N LEU A 95 9.44 7.58 14.40
CA LEU A 95 9.01 6.52 13.49
C LEU A 95 9.32 5.12 14.01
N PHE A 96 10.52 4.89 14.58
CA PHE A 96 10.92 3.59 15.10
C PHE A 96 9.99 3.06 16.21
N PRO A 97 9.71 3.80 17.29
CA PRO A 97 8.82 3.30 18.34
C PRO A 97 7.38 3.10 17.83
N ILE A 98 6.88 3.97 16.95
CA ILE A 98 5.54 3.82 16.36
C ILE A 98 5.43 2.52 15.54
N ALA A 99 6.47 2.18 14.76
CA ALA A 99 6.50 0.94 13.98
C ALA A 99 6.48 -0.30 14.88
N VAL A 100 7.27 -0.31 15.96
CA VAL A 100 7.29 -1.41 16.93
C VAL A 100 5.92 -1.58 17.60
N VAL A 101 5.28 -0.49 18.01
CA VAL A 101 3.92 -0.52 18.58
C VAL A 101 2.92 -1.08 17.58
N ASN A 102 2.97 -0.67 16.31
CA ASN A 102 2.05 -1.18 15.28
C ASN A 102 2.18 -2.71 15.10
N VAL A 103 3.42 -3.22 15.06
CA VAL A 103 3.67 -4.67 14.95
C VAL A 103 3.17 -5.41 16.18
N LEU A 104 3.42 -4.90 17.39
CA LEU A 104 2.94 -5.51 18.63
C LEU A 104 1.41 -5.53 18.70
N VAL A 105 0.75 -4.44 18.32
CA VAL A 105 -0.72 -4.35 18.28
C VAL A 105 -1.28 -5.34 17.28
N THR A 106 -0.73 -5.39 16.06
CA THR A 106 -1.17 -6.33 15.03
C THR A 106 -0.99 -7.78 15.47
N ALA A 107 0.17 -8.11 16.07
CA ALA A 107 0.42 -9.44 16.63
C ALA A 107 -0.57 -9.81 17.74
N SER A 108 -0.85 -8.86 18.64
CA SER A 108 -1.80 -9.04 19.75
C SER A 108 -3.22 -9.29 19.24
N VAL A 109 -3.69 -8.50 18.28
CA VAL A 109 -5.02 -8.64 17.66
C VAL A 109 -5.15 -10.00 16.97
N LEU A 110 -4.15 -10.40 16.19
CA LEU A 110 -4.14 -11.70 15.52
C LEU A 110 -4.14 -12.87 16.52
N ALA A 111 -3.39 -12.76 17.63
CA ALA A 111 -3.39 -13.76 18.68
C ALA A 111 -4.77 -13.88 19.36
N LEU A 112 -5.41 -12.76 19.71
CA LEU A 112 -6.75 -12.75 20.31
C LEU A 112 -7.81 -13.33 19.39
N LEU A 113 -7.78 -12.97 18.09
CA LEU A 113 -8.70 -13.52 17.09
C LEU A 113 -8.48 -15.03 16.88
N LYS A 114 -7.22 -15.48 16.85
CA LYS A 114 -6.90 -16.90 16.67
C LYS A 114 -7.25 -17.74 17.91
N VAL A 115 -7.07 -17.21 19.12
CA VAL A 115 -7.53 -17.85 20.37
C VAL A 115 -9.05 -18.03 20.35
N ARG A 116 -9.79 -17.05 19.83
CA ARG A 116 -11.24 -17.16 19.68
C ARG A 116 -11.63 -18.26 18.69
N GLU A 117 -11.00 -18.40 17.55
CA GLU A 117 -11.31 -19.46 16.57
C GLU A 117 -10.98 -20.88 17.12
N VAL A 118 -9.84 -21.05 17.79
CA VAL A 118 -9.39 -22.36 18.31
C VAL A 118 -10.19 -22.80 19.55
N GLY A 119 -10.63 -21.87 20.39
CA GLY A 119 -11.38 -22.16 21.62
C GLY A 119 -12.77 -22.78 21.40
N TRP A 120 -13.40 -22.59 20.24
CA TRP A 120 -14.69 -23.22 19.92
C TRP A 120 -14.53 -24.53 19.13
N VAL A 121 -13.50 -24.65 18.29
CA VAL A 121 -13.24 -25.86 17.48
C VAL A 121 -12.65 -26.99 18.34
N ALA A 122 -11.86 -26.67 19.37
CA ALA A 122 -11.27 -27.67 20.27
C ALA A 122 -12.28 -28.41 21.17
N TRP A 123 -13.54 -27.93 21.28
CA TRP A 123 -14.61 -28.59 22.04
C TRP A 123 -15.61 -29.35 21.15
N ILE A 124 -15.46 -29.29 19.82
CA ILE A 124 -16.36 -29.93 18.84
C ILE A 124 -15.70 -31.15 18.15
N GLY A 125 -14.45 -31.50 18.53
CA GLY A 125 -13.74 -32.70 18.07
C GLY A 125 -13.63 -33.76 19.14
#